data_AF-A0A3G6S356-F1
#
_entry.id   AF-A0A3G6S356-F1
#
_cell.length_a   1.000
_cell.length_b   1.000
_cell.length_c   1.000
_cell.angle_alpha   90.00
_cell.angle_beta   90.00
_cell.angle_gamma   90.00
#
_symmetry.space_group_name_H-M   'P 1'
#
loop_
_entity.id
_entity.type
_entity.pdbx_description
1 polymer ?
#
loop_
_entity_poly.entity_id
_entity_poly.type
_entity_poly.pdbx_seq_one_letter_code
_entity_poly.pdbx_strand_id
1 'polypeptide(L)'
;MKRILSFFLLSFAFINAFAQAPAGYYNAANGLTGAPLKTALKGIITSGHQDKGYGGLWTGYYTTDRDTNTNFENDGTVLDIYSENPNGPDPYNYTIGTNQCGTYVNEGKCYNREHIIPQSLFNQASPMVADIHFIRPTDGKVNGMRSNYPFGKVGSATYTSQNGSKLGNSTSPGYGGTVFEPIDAFKGDVARMIFYFVTRYEDKLSTFSSGDILGSSSFPGLQAWELQQLLAWNAMDPVSPEEINRNNAAFTFQGNRNPFIDNPAYVDLIWATAIDNQAPTAPTNLATNTPTSNSISLSWTASTDNVGVTGYDIYVNNTFKSTVSGTSTTATVSGLLPLTQYSFYVIAKDAFGNNSPQSNIATGTTLDGPVNVGNCGDENFSNIPANASDYKTRTWTNNNVSWTATFARTDQTINGKAITIQGGDLTSSNVPGGVQTLTVTTQLKFSGSDGNLNVFVNDNLVGTVPYSVTATTTPINVNVTGNAVIKIVNPSNNNRVAIDDLKWTCYNGSLATSETKKDKAEFTIYPNPVRNNELFVKGENLTKISKAQIYDLSGKVIETIANPFKNSNKINLKGLVKGTYILKTDNFSTKFIVE
;
A
#
# COMPACT_ATOMS: atom_id res chain seq x y z
N MET A 1 27.08 89.03 16.68
CA MET A 1 27.12 89.60 15.31
C MET A 1 27.86 88.63 14.40
N LYS A 2 27.22 88.22 13.28
CA LYS A 2 27.79 87.78 11.97
C LYS A 2 28.59 86.44 11.92
N ARG A 3 28.04 85.37 11.33
CA ARG A 3 28.07 84.90 9.91
C ARG A 3 29.37 84.13 9.55
N ILE A 4 29.32 82.79 9.36
CA ILE A 4 29.14 81.99 8.12
C ILE A 4 30.35 82.03 7.16
N LEU A 5 30.91 80.84 6.85
CA LEU A 5 31.39 80.29 5.55
C LEU A 5 32.27 79.03 5.87
N SER A 6 31.84 77.77 5.69
CA SER A 6 31.61 76.96 4.47
C SER A 6 32.88 76.56 3.69
N PHE A 7 32.89 75.30 3.19
CA PHE A 7 33.73 74.58 2.20
C PHE A 7 34.57 73.43 2.80
N PHE A 8 34.57 72.18 2.31
CA PHE A 8 33.81 71.42 1.30
C PHE A 8 34.23 69.95 1.52
N LEU A 9 33.30 69.05 1.85
CA LEU A 9 33.60 67.61 1.92
C LEU A 9 33.15 67.00 0.59
N LEU A 10 34.09 66.73 -0.32
CA LEU A 10 33.82 65.97 -1.54
C LEU A 10 33.95 64.48 -1.21
N SER A 11 32.90 63.88 -0.65
CA SER A 11 32.79 62.43 -0.51
C SER A 11 32.43 61.82 -1.87
N PHE A 12 33.40 61.21 -2.55
CA PHE A 12 33.14 60.27 -3.64
C PHE A 12 32.42 59.04 -3.05
N ALA A 13 31.08 59.05 -3.10
CA ALA A 13 30.30 57.84 -2.94
C ALA A 13 30.36 57.07 -4.26
N PHE A 14 31.20 56.04 -4.31
CA PHE A 14 31.08 55.00 -5.34
C PHE A 14 29.78 54.24 -5.07
N ILE A 15 28.71 54.63 -5.76
CA ILE A 15 27.47 53.87 -5.83
C ILE A 15 27.75 52.75 -6.83
N ASN A 16 28.13 51.57 -6.35
CA ASN A 16 28.04 50.36 -7.16
C ASN A 16 26.54 50.10 -7.39
N ALA A 17 26.06 50.43 -8.57
CA ALA A 17 24.70 50.15 -8.99
C ALA A 17 24.57 48.64 -9.28
N PHE A 18 24.27 47.86 -8.24
CA PHE A 18 23.71 46.53 -8.43
C PHE A 18 22.35 46.72 -9.09
N ALA A 19 22.18 46.23 -10.31
CA ALA A 19 20.87 46.28 -10.96
C ALA A 19 19.88 45.51 -10.07
N GLN A 20 18.82 46.17 -9.64
CA GLN A 20 17.68 45.56 -8.96
C GLN A 20 16.49 45.52 -9.93
N ALA A 21 15.39 44.88 -9.52
CA ALA A 21 14.13 44.94 -10.25
C ALA A 21 13.79 46.39 -10.62
N PRO A 22 13.32 46.68 -11.87
CA PRO A 22 12.81 48.00 -12.18
C PRO A 22 11.79 48.41 -11.13
N ALA A 23 11.78 49.70 -10.76
CA ALA A 23 10.81 50.19 -9.79
C ALA A 23 9.38 49.82 -10.23
N GLY A 24 8.64 49.16 -9.35
CA GLY A 24 7.27 48.72 -9.60
C GLY A 24 7.12 47.41 -10.38
N TYR A 25 8.21 46.72 -10.74
CA TYR A 25 8.16 45.45 -11.49
C TYR A 25 7.28 44.39 -10.81
N TYR A 26 7.28 44.33 -9.48
CA TYR A 26 6.50 43.37 -8.68
C TYR A 26 5.19 43.95 -8.09
N ASN A 27 4.72 45.12 -8.52
CA ASN A 27 3.54 45.76 -7.91
C ASN A 27 2.29 44.86 -7.91
N ALA A 28 2.09 44.05 -8.94
CA ALA A 28 0.94 43.14 -9.04
C ALA A 28 1.00 41.97 -8.03
N ALA A 29 2.15 41.71 -7.40
CA ALA A 29 2.33 40.67 -6.39
C ALA A 29 2.09 41.19 -4.95
N ASN A 30 1.96 42.50 -4.75
CA ASN A 30 1.88 43.10 -3.42
C ASN A 30 0.68 42.58 -2.61
N GLY A 31 0.96 42.06 -1.41
CA GLY A 31 -0.05 41.59 -0.46
C GLY A 31 -0.71 40.24 -0.80
N LEU A 32 -0.27 39.58 -1.88
CA LEU A 32 -0.77 38.25 -2.25
C LEU A 32 0.04 37.14 -1.58
N THR A 33 -0.59 35.99 -1.37
CA THR A 33 0.05 34.74 -0.91
C THR A 33 -0.52 33.53 -1.67
N GLY A 34 0.07 32.35 -1.50
CA GLY A 34 -0.40 31.09 -2.06
C GLY A 34 -0.53 31.09 -3.60
N ALA A 35 -1.55 30.39 -4.11
CA ALA A 35 -1.83 30.32 -5.55
C ALA A 35 -2.04 31.70 -6.19
N PRO A 36 -2.79 32.67 -5.61
CA PRO A 36 -2.90 34.02 -6.16
C PRO A 36 -1.57 34.72 -6.38
N LEU A 37 -0.62 34.62 -5.43
CA LEU A 37 0.72 35.18 -5.59
C LEU A 37 1.48 34.51 -6.74
N LYS A 38 1.44 33.18 -6.82
CA LYS A 38 2.06 32.43 -7.90
C LYS A 38 1.53 32.87 -9.28
N THR A 39 0.21 32.97 -9.44
CA THR A 39 -0.41 33.41 -10.69
C THR A 39 -0.08 34.88 -11.02
N ALA A 40 0.01 35.77 -10.03
CA ALA A 40 0.43 37.15 -10.27
C ALA A 40 1.89 37.24 -10.74
N LEU A 41 2.79 36.48 -10.12
CA LEU A 41 4.19 36.37 -10.55
C LEU A 41 4.29 35.78 -11.95
N LYS A 42 3.51 34.74 -12.28
CA LYS A 42 3.40 34.20 -13.65
C LYS A 42 3.08 35.30 -14.66
N GLY A 43 2.11 36.15 -14.36
CA GLY A 43 1.75 37.30 -15.19
C GLY A 43 2.93 38.25 -15.41
N ILE A 44 3.63 38.63 -14.33
CA ILE A 44 4.80 39.52 -14.36
C ILE A 44 5.92 38.93 -15.23
N ILE A 45 6.32 37.67 -14.99
CA ILE A 45 7.48 37.06 -15.65
C ILE A 45 7.16 36.52 -17.05
N THR A 46 5.88 36.44 -17.40
CA THR A 46 5.43 36.25 -18.79
C THR A 46 5.51 37.57 -19.56
N SER A 47 5.14 38.67 -18.91
CA SER A 47 5.14 40.00 -19.50
C SER A 47 6.58 40.49 -19.74
N GLY A 48 6.98 40.59 -21.01
CA GLY A 48 8.30 41.08 -21.41
C GLY A 48 9.35 40.01 -21.71
N HIS A 49 9.05 38.73 -21.48
CA HIS A 49 9.93 37.63 -21.90
C HIS A 49 10.10 37.62 -23.43
N GLN A 50 11.35 37.58 -23.88
CA GLN A 50 11.75 37.51 -25.29
C GLN A 50 12.44 36.17 -25.53
N ASP A 51 11.79 35.27 -26.27
CA ASP A 51 12.43 34.02 -26.73
C ASP A 51 13.56 34.36 -27.71
N LYS A 52 14.81 34.08 -27.31
CA LYS A 52 16.00 34.28 -28.15
C LYS A 52 16.35 33.06 -29.00
N GLY A 53 15.51 32.03 -28.95
CA GLY A 53 15.69 30.75 -29.61
C GLY A 53 16.78 29.90 -28.95
N TYR A 54 16.75 28.60 -29.21
CA TYR A 54 17.65 27.64 -28.57
C TYR A 54 19.14 27.93 -28.82
N GLY A 55 19.49 28.41 -30.02
CA GLY A 55 20.85 28.85 -30.34
C GLY A 55 21.26 30.14 -29.63
N GLY A 56 20.31 31.00 -29.25
CA GLY A 56 20.56 32.26 -28.56
C GLY A 56 21.13 32.08 -27.15
N LEU A 57 20.87 30.94 -26.51
CA LEU A 57 21.43 30.59 -25.20
C LEU A 57 22.96 30.71 -25.18
N TRP A 58 23.64 30.32 -26.26
CA TRP A 58 25.09 30.44 -26.35
C TRP A 58 25.60 31.88 -26.24
N THR A 59 24.83 32.84 -26.78
CA THR A 59 25.14 34.27 -26.63
C THR A 59 24.85 34.74 -25.21
N GLY A 60 23.78 34.25 -24.59
CA GLY A 60 23.41 34.61 -23.22
C GLY A 60 24.48 34.22 -22.18
N TYR A 61 25.09 33.04 -22.33
CA TYR A 61 26.09 32.51 -21.39
C TYR A 61 27.35 33.36 -21.24
N TYR A 62 27.68 34.21 -22.23
CA TYR A 62 28.77 35.18 -22.08
C TYR A 62 28.55 36.19 -20.94
N THR A 63 27.29 36.36 -20.52
CA THR A 63 26.92 37.27 -19.43
C THR A 63 26.25 36.58 -18.25
N THR A 64 25.49 35.51 -18.47
CA THR A 64 24.68 34.87 -17.41
C THR A 64 25.42 33.80 -16.61
N ASP A 65 26.48 33.23 -17.16
CA ASP A 65 27.15 32.04 -16.60
C ASP A 65 28.67 32.13 -16.78
N ARG A 66 29.19 33.34 -16.62
CA ARG A 66 30.61 33.63 -16.70
C ARG A 66 31.16 33.86 -15.31
N ASP A 67 32.16 33.07 -14.92
CA ASP A 67 32.82 33.20 -13.62
C ASP A 67 33.66 34.48 -13.59
N THR A 68 33.01 35.60 -13.32
CA THR A 68 33.63 36.94 -13.23
C THR A 68 33.24 37.65 -11.93
N ASN A 69 32.63 36.90 -11.02
CA ASN A 69 32.18 37.40 -9.73
C ASN A 69 33.24 37.07 -8.66
N THR A 70 33.09 37.62 -7.46
CA THR A 70 34.04 37.38 -6.34
C THR A 70 33.65 36.20 -5.44
N ASN A 71 32.66 35.41 -5.82
CA ASN A 71 32.14 34.30 -5.01
C ASN A 71 32.97 33.04 -5.17
N PHE A 72 33.65 32.91 -6.31
CA PHE A 72 34.49 31.77 -6.67
C PHE A 72 35.86 32.28 -7.18
N GLU A 73 36.49 31.56 -8.11
CA GLU A 73 37.85 31.82 -8.58
C GLU A 73 38.00 33.08 -9.44
N ASN A 74 36.89 33.58 -10.02
CA ASN A 74 36.86 34.78 -10.86
C ASN A 74 37.81 34.68 -12.07
N ASP A 75 37.83 33.53 -12.72
CA ASP A 75 38.83 33.20 -13.74
C ASP A 75 38.38 33.49 -15.19
N GLY A 76 37.13 33.93 -15.35
CA GLY A 76 36.51 34.30 -16.61
C GLY A 76 35.96 33.13 -17.44
N THR A 77 35.98 31.91 -16.90
CA THR A 77 35.52 30.68 -17.54
C THR A 77 34.00 30.50 -17.42
N VAL A 78 33.47 29.40 -17.95
CA VAL A 78 32.06 29.01 -17.75
C VAL A 78 31.87 28.67 -16.27
N LEU A 79 30.93 29.34 -15.60
CA LEU A 79 30.49 28.97 -14.28
C LEU A 79 29.58 27.72 -14.37
N ASP A 80 30.18 26.54 -14.31
CA ASP A 80 29.52 25.26 -14.45
C ASP A 80 29.24 24.64 -13.07
N ILE A 81 27.96 24.54 -12.70
CA ILE A 81 27.52 23.97 -11.41
C ILE A 81 27.97 22.51 -11.17
N TYR A 82 28.45 21.83 -12.21
CA TYR A 82 28.96 20.46 -12.16
C TYR A 82 30.49 20.33 -12.17
N SER A 83 31.23 21.42 -12.39
CA SER A 83 32.68 21.49 -12.17
C SER A 83 33.01 22.33 -10.94
N GLU A 84 32.24 23.38 -10.67
CA GLU A 84 32.59 24.41 -9.71
C GLU A 84 32.93 23.82 -8.34
N ASN A 85 34.07 24.26 -7.80
CA ASN A 85 34.52 23.91 -6.47
C ASN A 85 34.54 25.17 -5.57
N PRO A 86 33.55 25.35 -4.68
CA PRO A 86 33.45 26.56 -3.85
C PRO A 86 34.63 26.83 -2.89
N ASN A 87 35.53 25.86 -2.71
CA ASN A 87 36.63 25.92 -1.74
C ASN A 87 38.02 25.85 -2.38
N GLY A 88 38.13 25.98 -3.69
CA GLY A 88 39.42 25.95 -4.39
C GLY A 88 39.24 25.68 -5.88
N PRO A 89 40.35 25.52 -6.62
CA PRO A 89 40.27 25.44 -8.08
C PRO A 89 39.37 24.30 -8.55
N ASP A 90 38.65 24.61 -9.62
CA ASP A 90 37.85 23.66 -10.37
C ASP A 90 38.69 22.47 -10.87
N PRO A 91 38.08 21.27 -10.94
CA PRO A 91 38.72 20.08 -11.49
C PRO A 91 39.00 20.22 -12.99
N TYR A 92 38.21 21.06 -13.68
CA TYR A 92 38.35 21.40 -15.09
C TYR A 92 37.49 22.63 -15.41
N ASN A 93 37.92 23.46 -16.37
CA ASN A 93 37.27 24.73 -16.68
C ASN A 93 37.06 24.84 -18.19
N TYR A 94 36.09 25.65 -18.60
CA TYR A 94 35.74 25.82 -20.01
C TYR A 94 35.87 27.27 -20.46
N THR A 95 36.53 27.47 -21.61
CA THR A 95 36.52 28.79 -22.25
C THR A 95 35.19 28.99 -22.97
N ILE A 96 34.42 29.98 -22.51
CA ILE A 96 33.13 30.36 -23.11
C ILE A 96 33.30 30.57 -24.62
N GLY A 97 32.42 29.94 -25.39
CA GLY A 97 32.36 30.08 -26.85
C GLY A 97 33.19 29.08 -27.64
N THR A 98 34.08 28.32 -27.00
CA THR A 98 35.00 27.43 -27.71
C THR A 98 34.79 25.96 -27.38
N ASN A 99 34.55 25.60 -26.12
CA ASN A 99 34.44 24.21 -25.67
C ASN A 99 33.01 23.65 -25.73
N GLN A 100 32.20 24.06 -26.71
CA GLN A 100 30.80 23.63 -26.86
C GLN A 100 30.70 22.30 -27.62
N CYS A 101 29.90 21.34 -27.15
CA CYS A 101 29.72 20.06 -27.86
C CYS A 101 28.38 19.35 -27.59
N GLY A 102 28.16 18.24 -28.30
CA GLY A 102 27.08 17.28 -28.03
C GLY A 102 27.55 15.84 -27.83
N THR A 103 28.86 15.60 -27.74
CA THR A 103 29.44 14.26 -27.57
C THR A 103 30.55 14.32 -26.54
N TYR A 104 30.43 13.49 -25.50
CA TYR A 104 31.28 13.53 -24.32
C TYR A 104 31.44 12.11 -23.77
N VAL A 105 32.68 11.73 -23.44
CA VAL A 105 33.01 10.40 -22.90
C VAL A 105 33.40 10.51 -21.42
N ASN A 106 34.20 11.51 -21.09
CA ASN A 106 34.66 11.82 -19.74
C ASN A 106 34.26 13.26 -19.39
N GLU A 107 34.28 13.57 -18.10
CA GLU A 107 34.20 14.94 -17.59
C GLU A 107 35.39 15.78 -18.09
N GLY A 108 35.22 17.10 -18.13
CA GLY A 108 36.25 18.05 -18.56
C GLY A 108 36.51 18.09 -20.07
N LYS A 109 35.62 17.49 -20.87
CA LYS A 109 35.79 17.46 -22.35
C LYS A 109 35.20 18.67 -23.03
N CYS A 110 33.98 19.02 -22.67
CA CYS A 110 33.23 20.11 -23.25
C CYS A 110 31.94 20.29 -22.47
N TYR A 111 31.37 21.48 -22.58
CA TYR A 111 30.11 21.82 -21.95
C TYR A 111 28.97 21.82 -22.96
N ASN A 112 27.77 21.52 -22.47
CA ASN A 112 26.52 21.56 -23.23
C ASN A 112 25.45 22.34 -22.43
N ARG A 113 24.20 22.29 -22.89
CA ARG A 113 23.07 22.99 -22.26
C ARG A 113 22.35 22.00 -21.36
N GLU A 114 22.39 22.23 -20.05
CA GLU A 114 21.62 21.51 -19.05
C GLU A 114 20.26 22.17 -18.87
N HIS A 115 19.21 21.41 -19.14
CA HIS A 115 17.84 21.81 -18.85
C HIS A 115 17.49 21.32 -17.45
N ILE A 116 17.54 22.19 -16.44
CA ILE A 116 17.26 21.82 -15.05
C ILE A 116 15.89 21.14 -14.92
N ILE A 117 14.88 21.61 -15.65
CA ILE A 117 13.68 20.81 -15.96
C ILE A 117 13.90 20.10 -17.31
N PRO A 118 13.98 18.75 -17.36
CA PRO A 118 14.35 18.05 -18.58
C PRO A 118 13.42 18.37 -19.76
N GLN A 119 14.01 18.69 -20.92
CA GLN A 119 13.25 19.06 -22.12
C GLN A 119 12.31 17.96 -22.65
N SER A 120 12.54 16.70 -22.26
CA SER A 120 11.63 15.59 -22.53
C SER A 120 10.26 15.76 -21.88
N LEU A 121 10.17 16.52 -20.78
CA LEU A 121 8.91 16.66 -20.03
C LEU A 121 7.87 17.56 -20.72
N PHE A 122 8.34 18.43 -21.61
CA PHE A 122 7.53 19.42 -22.33
C PHE A 122 7.72 19.33 -23.86
N ASN A 123 8.16 18.17 -24.36
CA ASN A 123 8.34 17.89 -25.79
C ASN A 123 9.23 18.91 -26.52
N GLN A 124 10.25 19.46 -25.84
CA GLN A 124 11.17 20.47 -26.39
C GLN A 124 10.43 21.72 -26.93
N ALA A 125 9.21 21.99 -26.46
CA ALA A 125 8.39 23.08 -26.98
C ALA A 125 8.96 24.46 -26.59
N SER A 126 8.82 25.42 -27.52
CA SER A 126 9.09 26.84 -27.26
C SER A 126 7.95 27.47 -26.43
N PRO A 127 8.25 28.48 -25.58
CA PRO A 127 9.59 29.04 -25.34
C PRO A 127 10.43 28.29 -24.30
N MET A 128 9.87 27.27 -23.64
CA MET A 128 10.51 26.54 -22.53
C MET A 128 11.91 26.04 -22.91
N VAL A 129 12.08 25.48 -24.10
CA VAL A 129 13.36 24.91 -24.55
C VAL A 129 14.52 25.92 -24.60
N ALA A 130 14.25 27.23 -24.61
CA ALA A 130 15.22 28.29 -24.82
C ALA A 130 15.24 29.36 -23.70
N ASP A 131 14.55 29.13 -22.59
CA ASP A 131 14.47 30.09 -21.48
C ASP A 131 15.69 29.99 -20.58
N ILE A 132 16.51 31.05 -20.55
CA ILE A 132 17.83 31.02 -19.89
C ILE A 132 17.74 30.91 -18.37
N HIS A 133 16.59 31.22 -17.75
CA HIS A 133 16.47 31.21 -16.29
C HIS A 133 16.66 29.82 -15.69
N PHE A 134 16.36 28.74 -16.43
CA PHE A 134 16.50 27.36 -15.93
C PHE A 134 17.45 26.50 -16.79
N ILE A 135 18.16 27.09 -17.76
CA ILE A 135 19.08 26.37 -18.63
C ILE A 135 20.49 26.88 -18.41
N ARG A 136 21.38 26.01 -17.93
CA ARG A 136 22.77 26.33 -17.57
C ARG A 136 23.75 25.70 -18.56
N PRO A 137 24.90 26.35 -18.86
CA PRO A 137 26.01 25.67 -19.50
C PRO A 137 26.72 24.78 -18.48
N THR A 138 26.78 23.47 -18.72
CA THR A 138 27.43 22.54 -17.78
C THR A 138 28.22 21.43 -18.48
N ASP A 139 29.08 20.74 -17.74
CA ASP A 139 29.83 19.59 -18.22
C ASP A 139 28.90 18.57 -18.91
N GLY A 140 29.24 18.24 -20.15
CA GLY A 140 28.41 17.36 -20.95
C GLY A 140 28.28 15.95 -20.38
N LYS A 141 29.35 15.42 -19.77
CA LYS A 141 29.32 14.08 -19.17
C LYS A 141 28.45 14.07 -17.91
N VAL A 142 28.60 15.04 -17.01
CA VAL A 142 27.76 15.12 -15.79
C VAL A 142 26.30 15.34 -16.16
N ASN A 143 25.99 16.24 -17.10
CA ASN A 143 24.64 16.41 -17.66
C ASN A 143 24.11 15.08 -18.24
N GLY A 144 24.90 14.38 -19.05
CA GLY A 144 24.53 13.07 -19.59
C GLY A 144 24.23 12.01 -18.52
N MET A 145 24.96 12.05 -17.39
CA MET A 145 24.68 11.18 -16.24
C MET A 145 23.40 11.60 -15.50
N ARG A 146 23.15 12.90 -15.36
CA ARG A 146 21.90 13.43 -14.77
C ARG A 146 20.68 13.01 -15.58
N SER A 147 20.78 12.96 -16.91
CA SER A 147 19.70 12.50 -17.80
C SER A 147 18.39 13.29 -17.57
N ASN A 148 17.27 12.60 -17.36
CA ASN A 148 15.99 13.18 -16.98
C ASN A 148 15.61 12.92 -15.51
N TYR A 149 16.57 12.52 -14.67
CA TYR A 149 16.29 12.21 -13.27
C TYR A 149 15.92 13.48 -12.48
N PRO A 150 14.96 13.38 -11.55
CA PRO A 150 14.63 14.48 -10.64
C PRO A 150 15.80 14.80 -9.71
N PHE A 151 15.77 16.01 -9.15
CA PHE A 151 16.79 16.43 -8.21
C PHE A 151 16.37 16.02 -6.79
N GLY A 152 17.27 15.39 -6.04
CA GLY A 152 16.94 14.91 -4.71
C GLY A 152 18.16 14.50 -3.92
N LYS A 153 17.95 14.03 -2.70
CA LYS A 153 19.04 13.61 -1.81
C LYS A 153 19.44 12.17 -2.08
N VAL A 154 20.69 11.94 -2.47
CA VAL A 154 21.23 10.60 -2.74
C VAL A 154 21.64 9.94 -1.43
N GLY A 155 21.07 8.77 -1.15
CA GLY A 155 21.51 7.92 -0.04
C GLY A 155 22.70 7.05 -0.40
N SER A 156 22.60 6.34 -1.53
CA SER A 156 23.65 5.47 -2.07
C SER A 156 23.96 5.88 -3.51
N ALA A 157 25.18 6.35 -3.73
CA ALA A 157 25.62 6.86 -5.03
C ALA A 157 26.05 5.73 -5.96
N THR A 158 25.51 5.72 -7.17
CA THR A 158 25.98 4.90 -8.30
C THR A 158 26.98 5.64 -9.19
N TYR A 159 27.03 6.97 -9.08
CA TYR A 159 28.00 7.83 -9.73
C TYR A 159 28.25 9.08 -8.89
N THR A 160 29.47 9.60 -8.94
CA THR A 160 29.88 10.87 -8.30
C THR A 160 30.80 11.61 -9.26
N SER A 161 30.46 12.86 -9.58
CA SER A 161 31.30 13.73 -10.42
C SER A 161 32.54 14.20 -9.66
N GLN A 162 33.52 14.78 -10.37
CA GLN A 162 34.72 15.31 -9.74
C GLN A 162 34.44 16.46 -8.76
N ASN A 163 33.40 17.27 -8.99
CA ASN A 163 33.01 18.30 -8.05
C ASN A 163 32.23 17.76 -6.84
N GLY A 164 31.77 16.50 -6.88
CA GLY A 164 31.09 15.83 -5.78
C GLY A 164 29.57 15.71 -5.93
N SER A 165 28.99 16.16 -7.06
CA SER A 165 27.59 15.89 -7.39
C SER A 165 27.36 14.38 -7.57
N LYS A 166 26.17 13.88 -7.23
CA LYS A 166 25.90 12.44 -7.13
C LYS A 166 24.68 12.04 -7.94
N LEU A 167 24.70 10.82 -8.46
CA LEU A 167 23.52 10.13 -8.98
C LEU A 167 23.35 8.84 -8.18
N GLY A 168 22.13 8.54 -7.74
CA GLY A 168 21.87 7.29 -7.03
C GLY A 168 20.47 7.17 -6.47
N ASN A 169 20.28 6.21 -5.55
CA ASN A 169 18.98 5.97 -4.93
C ASN A 169 18.58 7.11 -4.00
N SER A 170 17.34 7.58 -4.14
CA SER A 170 16.78 8.65 -3.33
C SER A 170 16.66 8.26 -1.85
N THR A 171 16.93 9.25 -1.00
CA THR A 171 16.54 9.29 0.42
C THR A 171 15.68 10.51 0.74
N SER A 172 15.23 11.23 -0.29
CA SER A 172 14.23 12.28 -0.13
C SER A 172 12.92 11.68 0.38
N PRO A 173 12.30 12.27 1.43
CA PRO A 173 11.01 11.81 1.94
C PRO A 173 9.98 11.70 0.82
N GLY A 174 9.23 10.59 0.77
CA GLY A 174 8.16 10.40 -0.21
C GLY A 174 8.60 9.93 -1.62
N TYR A 175 9.90 9.74 -1.89
CA TYR A 175 10.38 9.25 -3.19
C TYR A 175 11.51 8.22 -3.08
N GLY A 176 11.31 7.06 -3.71
CA GLY A 176 12.25 5.94 -3.70
C GLY A 176 12.95 5.66 -5.04
N GLY A 177 12.84 6.56 -6.02
CA GLY A 177 13.46 6.40 -7.34
C GLY A 177 14.93 6.85 -7.37
N THR A 178 15.48 6.95 -8.59
CA THR A 178 16.81 7.51 -8.83
C THR A 178 16.74 9.03 -8.87
N VAL A 179 17.66 9.70 -8.15
CA VAL A 179 17.78 11.17 -8.11
C VAL A 179 19.20 11.60 -8.41
N PHE A 180 19.34 12.85 -8.86
CA PHE A 180 20.62 13.55 -8.94
C PHE A 180 20.73 14.59 -7.81
N GLU A 181 21.87 14.65 -7.14
CA GLU A 181 22.15 15.59 -6.05
C GLU A 181 23.33 16.49 -6.44
N PRO A 182 23.15 17.79 -6.69
CA PRO A 182 24.26 18.72 -6.85
C PRO A 182 24.94 18.95 -5.50
N ILE A 183 26.14 19.52 -5.52
CA ILE A 183 26.82 19.94 -4.28
C ILE A 183 26.02 21.02 -3.53
N ASP A 184 26.29 21.16 -2.24
CA ASP A 184 25.49 21.99 -1.33
C ASP A 184 25.39 23.47 -1.78
N ALA A 185 26.42 23.99 -2.43
CA ALA A 185 26.48 25.38 -2.90
C ALA A 185 25.56 25.74 -4.09
N PHE A 186 24.89 24.75 -4.70
CA PHE A 186 23.97 24.98 -5.82
C PHE A 186 22.58 24.38 -5.60
N LYS A 187 22.29 23.88 -4.40
CA LYS A 187 21.00 23.25 -4.10
C LYS A 187 19.86 24.26 -4.15
N GLY A 188 20.11 25.47 -3.65
CA GLY A 188 19.19 26.59 -3.67
C GLY A 188 18.98 27.13 -5.08
N ASP A 189 20.06 27.24 -5.85
CA ASP A 189 20.03 27.66 -7.26
C ASP A 189 19.10 26.75 -8.08
N VAL A 190 19.29 25.43 -7.96
CA VAL A 190 18.45 24.42 -8.61
C VAL A 190 16.99 24.57 -8.17
N ALA A 191 16.73 24.72 -6.87
CA ALA A 191 15.37 24.92 -6.36
C ALA A 191 14.70 26.16 -6.95
N ARG A 192 15.39 27.31 -6.97
CA ARG A 192 14.85 28.56 -7.51
C ARG A 192 14.67 28.55 -9.02
N MET A 193 15.48 27.80 -9.76
CA MET A 193 15.26 27.56 -11.21
C MET A 193 14.00 26.72 -11.45
N ILE A 194 13.74 25.71 -10.62
CA ILE A 194 12.53 24.87 -10.72
C ILE A 194 11.28 25.65 -10.29
N PHE A 195 11.33 26.40 -9.18
CA PHE A 195 10.23 27.28 -8.75
C PHE A 195 9.87 28.31 -9.82
N TYR A 196 10.88 28.90 -10.46
CA TYR A 196 10.69 29.77 -11.62
C TYR A 196 9.93 29.04 -12.74
N PHE A 197 10.37 27.85 -13.14
CA PHE A 197 9.76 27.10 -14.25
C PHE A 197 8.27 26.82 -13.98
N VAL A 198 7.94 26.26 -12.81
CA VAL A 198 6.54 25.90 -12.49
C VAL A 198 5.63 27.10 -12.26
N THR A 199 6.21 28.29 -12.05
CA THR A 199 5.49 29.56 -11.98
C THR A 199 5.32 30.16 -13.36
N ARG A 200 6.40 30.25 -14.16
CA ARG A 200 6.38 30.83 -15.50
C ARG A 200 5.44 30.10 -16.44
N TYR A 201 5.39 28.78 -16.33
CA TYR A 201 4.62 27.88 -17.20
C TYR A 201 3.42 27.25 -16.49
N GLU A 202 2.90 27.91 -15.44
CA GLU A 202 1.77 27.44 -14.62
C GLU A 202 0.57 26.93 -15.44
N ASP A 203 0.23 27.61 -16.53
CA ASP A 203 -0.91 27.30 -17.40
C ASP A 203 -0.66 26.13 -18.37
N LYS A 204 0.59 25.65 -18.47
CA LYS A 204 0.98 24.53 -19.33
C LYS A 204 1.27 23.24 -18.56
N LEU A 205 1.35 23.29 -17.22
CA LEU A 205 1.76 22.14 -16.40
C LEU A 205 0.91 20.88 -16.63
N SER A 206 -0.40 21.03 -16.83
CA SER A 206 -1.29 19.90 -17.12
C SER A 206 -1.02 19.19 -18.46
N THR A 207 -0.23 19.82 -19.35
CA THR A 207 0.16 19.25 -20.65
C THR A 207 1.53 18.56 -20.61
N PHE A 208 2.26 18.70 -19.50
CA PHE A 208 3.60 18.15 -19.35
C PHE A 208 3.53 16.75 -18.73
N SER A 209 4.51 15.90 -19.04
CA SER A 209 4.70 14.66 -18.30
C SER A 209 5.32 14.97 -16.94
N SER A 210 4.91 14.24 -15.89
CA SER A 210 5.40 14.50 -14.54
C SER A 210 6.92 14.36 -14.40
N GLY A 211 7.49 13.28 -14.94
CA GLY A 211 8.92 12.96 -14.75
C GLY A 211 9.31 12.81 -13.28
N ASP A 212 8.35 12.52 -12.41
CA ASP A 212 8.43 12.58 -10.95
C ASP A 212 8.80 13.95 -10.35
N ILE A 213 8.90 15.01 -11.18
CA ILE A 213 9.20 16.39 -10.76
C ILE A 213 7.91 17.22 -10.71
N LEU A 214 7.22 17.28 -11.86
CA LEU A 214 6.11 18.19 -12.12
C LEU A 214 4.78 17.58 -11.64
N GLY A 215 3.91 18.43 -11.07
CA GLY A 215 2.53 18.09 -10.77
C GLY A 215 1.63 18.19 -12.00
N SER A 216 0.43 17.60 -11.93
CA SER A 216 -0.57 17.66 -13.03
C SER A 216 -1.51 18.86 -12.96
N SER A 217 -1.35 19.74 -11.98
CA SER A 217 -2.17 20.93 -11.73
C SER A 217 -1.33 22.20 -11.72
N SER A 218 -1.98 23.36 -11.87
CA SER A 218 -1.33 24.67 -11.79
C SER A 218 -0.76 24.98 -10.40
N PHE A 219 -1.37 24.45 -9.34
CA PHE A 219 -0.90 24.60 -7.96
C PHE A 219 -0.93 23.24 -7.24
N PRO A 220 0.14 22.87 -6.49
CA PRO A 220 1.39 23.64 -6.29
C PRO A 220 2.30 23.66 -7.52
N GLY A 221 2.06 22.77 -8.50
CA GLY A 221 2.80 22.66 -9.76
C GLY A 221 3.96 21.65 -9.73
N LEU A 222 4.24 21.06 -8.58
CA LEU A 222 5.27 20.04 -8.35
C LEU A 222 4.64 18.81 -7.69
N GLN A 223 5.32 17.67 -7.80
CA GLN A 223 5.04 16.53 -6.93
C GLN A 223 5.30 16.92 -5.47
N ALA A 224 4.53 16.35 -4.54
CA ALA A 224 4.61 16.73 -3.12
C ALA A 224 6.02 16.52 -2.53
N TRP A 225 6.63 15.38 -2.86
CA TRP A 225 7.99 15.03 -2.41
C TRP A 225 9.04 16.00 -2.95
N GLU A 226 8.95 16.36 -4.24
CA GLU A 226 9.89 17.26 -4.91
C GLU A 226 9.76 18.67 -4.32
N LEU A 227 8.53 19.15 -4.13
CA LEU A 227 8.27 20.44 -3.49
C LEU A 227 8.92 20.52 -2.11
N GLN A 228 8.74 19.50 -1.26
CA GLN A 228 9.33 19.45 0.07
C GLN A 228 10.87 19.47 0.00
N GLN A 229 11.46 18.71 -0.92
CA GLN A 229 12.90 18.66 -1.08
C GLN A 229 13.49 20.00 -1.54
N LEU A 230 12.84 20.67 -2.49
CA LEU A 230 13.28 21.97 -3.00
C LEU A 230 13.07 23.09 -1.98
N LEU A 231 12.02 23.04 -1.16
CA LEU A 231 11.84 23.99 -0.05
C LEU A 231 12.95 23.86 0.98
N ALA A 232 13.33 22.63 1.33
CA ALA A 232 14.47 22.38 2.22
C ALA A 232 15.79 22.91 1.63
N TRP A 233 16.03 22.67 0.34
CA TRP A 233 17.24 23.15 -0.34
C TRP A 233 17.28 24.68 -0.45
N ASN A 234 16.18 25.33 -0.79
CA ASN A 234 16.10 26.79 -0.84
C ASN A 234 16.37 27.45 0.53
N ALA A 235 15.97 26.80 1.62
CA ALA A 235 16.23 27.30 2.98
C ALA A 235 17.69 27.07 3.43
N MET A 236 18.31 25.95 3.02
CA MET A 236 19.70 25.63 3.38
C MET A 236 20.73 26.41 2.56
N ASP A 237 20.39 26.80 1.34
CA ASP A 237 21.25 27.51 0.40
C ASP A 237 20.57 28.82 -0.06
N PRO A 238 20.72 29.91 0.72
CA PRO A 238 20.12 31.21 0.42
C PRO A 238 20.65 31.82 -0.88
N VAL A 239 19.90 32.80 -1.42
CA VAL A 239 20.30 33.48 -2.66
C VAL A 239 21.71 34.04 -2.57
N SER A 240 22.56 33.64 -3.51
CA SER A 240 23.95 34.08 -3.59
C SER A 240 24.12 35.37 -4.42
N PRO A 241 25.20 36.15 -4.22
CA PRO A 241 25.52 37.26 -5.12
C PRO A 241 25.66 36.85 -6.58
N GLU A 242 26.09 35.61 -6.85
CA GLU A 242 26.19 35.10 -8.21
C GLU A 242 24.81 34.91 -8.85
N GLU A 243 23.85 34.34 -8.14
CA GLU A 243 22.48 34.25 -8.64
C GLU A 243 21.86 35.61 -8.93
N ILE A 244 22.15 36.62 -8.10
CA ILE A 244 21.71 38.00 -8.34
C ILE A 244 22.32 38.55 -9.64
N ASN A 245 23.62 38.35 -9.85
CA ASN A 245 24.32 38.78 -11.07
C ASN A 245 23.76 38.08 -12.31
N ARG A 246 23.57 36.77 -12.22
CA ARG A 246 22.93 35.98 -13.27
C ARG A 246 21.52 36.43 -13.56
N ASN A 247 20.69 36.69 -12.54
CA ASN A 247 19.32 37.15 -12.73
C ASN A 247 19.26 38.51 -13.44
N ASN A 248 20.21 39.40 -13.13
CA ASN A 248 20.38 40.67 -13.82
C ASN A 248 20.80 40.49 -15.28
N ALA A 249 21.80 39.65 -15.55
CA ALA A 249 22.23 39.36 -16.92
C ALA A 249 21.11 38.69 -17.73
N ALA A 250 20.35 37.77 -17.11
CA ALA A 250 19.21 37.11 -17.72
C ALA A 250 18.08 38.11 -18.03
N PHE A 251 17.83 39.09 -17.16
CA PHE A 251 16.89 40.18 -17.45
C PHE A 251 17.33 41.01 -18.65
N THR A 252 18.61 41.36 -18.76
CA THR A 252 19.14 42.05 -19.94
C THR A 252 19.02 41.20 -21.21
N PHE A 253 19.24 39.88 -21.10
CA PHE A 253 19.20 38.96 -22.23
C PHE A 253 17.77 38.70 -22.74
N GLN A 254 16.84 38.29 -21.88
CA GLN A 254 15.50 37.84 -22.26
C GLN A 254 14.34 38.68 -21.69
N GLY A 255 14.60 39.76 -20.95
CA GLY A 255 13.58 40.76 -20.60
C GLY A 255 12.67 40.43 -19.42
N ASN A 256 12.82 39.25 -18.79
CA ASN A 256 12.10 38.87 -17.58
C ASN A 256 13.06 38.38 -16.48
N ARG A 257 12.55 38.26 -15.25
CA ARG A 257 13.35 37.94 -14.06
C ARG A 257 12.90 36.67 -13.37
N ASN A 258 13.79 36.01 -12.65
CA ASN A 258 13.44 35.02 -11.65
C ASN A 258 12.99 35.74 -10.36
N PRO A 259 11.70 35.66 -9.98
CA PRO A 259 11.17 36.39 -8.83
C PRO A 259 11.67 35.80 -7.49
N PHE A 260 12.10 34.54 -7.49
CA PHE A 260 12.59 33.85 -6.30
C PHE A 260 14.05 34.20 -5.98
N ILE A 261 14.77 34.80 -6.94
CA ILE A 261 16.09 35.42 -6.69
C ILE A 261 15.90 36.86 -6.18
N ASP A 262 15.05 37.65 -6.84
CA ASP A 262 14.81 39.05 -6.45
C ASP A 262 14.09 39.17 -5.09
N ASN A 263 13.21 38.22 -4.76
CA ASN A 263 12.43 38.19 -3.52
C ASN A 263 12.35 36.75 -2.97
N PRO A 264 13.37 36.27 -2.25
CA PRO A 264 13.43 34.88 -1.78
C PRO A 264 12.24 34.47 -0.90
N ALA A 265 11.69 35.42 -0.14
CA ALA A 265 10.51 35.21 0.70
C ALA A 265 9.24 34.81 -0.08
N TYR A 266 9.18 35.03 -1.40
CA TYR A 266 8.05 34.56 -2.22
C TYR A 266 7.96 33.04 -2.25
N VAL A 267 9.06 32.30 -2.09
CA VAL A 267 9.01 30.85 -1.97
C VAL A 267 8.13 30.46 -0.78
N ASP A 268 8.37 31.08 0.38
CA ASP A 268 7.59 30.79 1.59
C ASP A 268 6.15 31.32 1.48
N LEU A 269 5.96 32.53 0.95
CA LEU A 269 4.61 33.09 0.79
C LEU A 269 3.73 32.30 -0.18
N ILE A 270 4.31 31.55 -1.12
CA ILE A 270 3.56 30.70 -2.06
C ILE A 270 3.39 29.28 -1.53
N TRP A 271 4.48 28.69 -1.03
CA TRP A 271 4.56 27.24 -0.74
C TRP A 271 4.93 26.89 0.70
N ALA A 272 5.22 27.82 1.61
CA ALA A 272 5.49 27.43 3.01
C ALA A 272 4.26 26.92 3.76
N THR A 273 3.04 27.12 3.24
CA THR A 273 1.86 26.37 3.71
C THR A 273 1.78 24.94 3.15
N ALA A 274 2.71 24.58 2.27
CA ALA A 274 2.89 23.27 1.65
C ALA A 274 4.21 22.58 2.05
N ILE A 275 4.98 23.14 2.99
CA ILE A 275 5.84 22.32 3.86
C ILE A 275 4.98 21.87 5.02
N ASP A 276 4.90 20.56 5.22
CA ASP A 276 4.50 20.02 6.50
C ASP A 276 5.71 19.37 7.16
N ASN A 277 6.13 19.92 8.28
CA ASN A 277 7.11 19.30 9.18
C ASN A 277 6.49 18.92 10.53
N GLN A 278 5.19 19.16 10.68
CA GLN A 278 4.45 18.79 11.86
C GLN A 278 3.86 17.41 11.59
N ALA A 279 4.25 16.45 12.41
CA ALA A 279 3.61 15.14 12.34
C ALA A 279 2.14 15.24 12.78
N PRO A 280 1.25 14.41 12.20
CA PRO A 280 -0.11 14.30 12.67
C PRO A 280 -0.15 13.99 14.17
N THR A 281 -1.22 14.41 14.84
CA THR A 281 -1.45 13.97 16.22
C THR A 281 -1.63 12.45 16.28
N ALA A 282 -1.28 11.81 17.40
CA ALA A 282 -1.52 10.38 17.56
C ALA A 282 -3.03 10.10 17.46
N PRO A 283 -3.46 9.06 16.73
CA PRO A 283 -4.85 8.61 16.78
C PRO A 283 -5.22 8.29 18.24
N THR A 284 -6.39 8.72 18.68
CA THR A 284 -6.83 8.50 20.08
C THR A 284 -8.06 7.59 20.13
N ASN A 285 -8.38 7.08 21.32
CA ASN A 285 -9.54 6.22 21.54
C ASN A 285 -9.58 5.00 20.60
N LEU A 286 -8.41 4.43 20.27
CA LEU A 286 -8.36 3.19 19.51
C LEU A 286 -9.06 2.11 20.34
N ALA A 287 -10.06 1.47 19.75
CA ALA A 287 -10.82 0.39 20.36
C ALA A 287 -11.00 -0.76 19.36
N THR A 288 -11.01 -1.97 19.90
CA THR A 288 -11.42 -3.17 19.16
C THR A 288 -12.93 -3.36 19.29
N ASN A 289 -13.60 -3.59 18.17
CA ASN A 289 -15.04 -3.82 18.08
C ASN A 289 -15.32 -5.11 17.33
N THR A 290 -16.53 -5.64 17.56
CA THR A 290 -17.11 -6.74 16.77
C THR A 290 -16.12 -7.88 16.46
N PRO A 291 -15.42 -8.44 17.47
CA PRO A 291 -14.51 -9.55 17.23
C PRO A 291 -15.29 -10.73 16.66
N THR A 292 -14.73 -11.37 15.65
CA THR A 292 -15.17 -12.67 15.13
C THR A 292 -14.13 -13.73 15.47
N SER A 293 -14.29 -14.95 14.96
CA SER A 293 -13.27 -15.99 15.10
C SER A 293 -12.02 -15.74 14.24
N ASN A 294 -12.07 -14.88 13.22
CA ASN A 294 -10.94 -14.65 12.30
C ASN A 294 -10.65 -13.19 11.96
N SER A 295 -11.38 -12.25 12.56
CA SER A 295 -11.22 -10.83 12.32
C SER A 295 -11.61 -10.00 13.52
N ILE A 296 -11.02 -8.81 13.62
CA ILE A 296 -11.36 -7.80 14.62
C ILE A 296 -11.48 -6.47 13.89
N SER A 297 -12.60 -5.77 14.11
CA SER A 297 -12.75 -4.40 13.62
C SER A 297 -12.14 -3.43 14.62
N LEU A 298 -11.58 -2.34 14.11
CA LEU A 298 -10.95 -1.28 14.86
C LEU A 298 -11.72 0.02 14.59
N SER A 299 -11.82 0.87 15.60
CA SER A 299 -12.26 2.25 15.46
C SER A 299 -11.37 3.17 16.28
N TRP A 300 -11.13 4.38 15.79
CA TRP A 300 -10.37 5.41 16.52
C TRP A 300 -10.93 6.80 16.25
N THR A 301 -10.56 7.75 17.10
CA THR A 301 -10.73 9.18 16.83
C THR A 301 -9.65 9.64 15.86
N ALA A 302 -10.07 10.34 14.80
CA ALA A 302 -9.18 10.83 13.76
C ALA A 302 -8.06 11.71 14.34
N SER A 303 -6.87 11.56 13.79
CA SER A 303 -5.77 12.48 13.95
C SER A 303 -6.08 13.82 13.27
N THR A 304 -5.46 14.86 13.78
CA THR A 304 -5.46 16.20 13.19
C THR A 304 -4.06 16.55 12.77
N ASP A 305 -3.98 17.34 11.72
CA ASP A 305 -2.75 17.76 11.10
C ASP A 305 -2.96 19.12 10.43
N ASN A 306 -1.91 19.92 10.29
CA ASN A 306 -1.98 21.26 9.72
C ASN A 306 -2.19 21.25 8.20
N VAL A 307 -1.75 20.21 7.48
CA VAL A 307 -2.02 20.08 6.04
C VAL A 307 -3.00 18.94 5.75
N GLY A 308 -2.92 17.85 6.50
CA GLY A 308 -3.93 16.79 6.50
C GLY A 308 -3.36 15.38 6.59
N VAL A 309 -4.13 14.50 7.20
CA VAL A 309 -3.81 13.08 7.29
C VAL A 309 -4.18 12.38 5.98
N THR A 310 -3.23 11.66 5.39
CA THR A 310 -3.41 10.91 4.12
C THR A 310 -3.62 9.42 4.34
N GLY A 311 -3.17 8.88 5.48
CA GLY A 311 -3.34 7.46 5.79
C GLY A 311 -3.18 7.10 7.26
N TYR A 312 -3.65 5.91 7.60
CA TYR A 312 -3.41 5.27 8.88
C TYR A 312 -2.81 3.88 8.67
N ASP A 313 -1.60 3.67 9.19
CA ASP A 313 -0.97 2.36 9.25
C ASP A 313 -1.48 1.58 10.45
N ILE A 314 -1.87 0.34 10.23
CA ILE A 314 -2.39 -0.57 11.26
C ILE A 314 -1.32 -1.61 11.56
N TYR A 315 -1.02 -1.77 12.85
CA TYR A 315 -0.07 -2.76 13.34
C TYR A 315 -0.77 -3.79 14.22
N VAL A 316 -0.33 -5.05 14.10
CA VAL A 316 -0.82 -6.20 14.86
C VAL A 316 0.39 -6.87 15.50
N ASN A 317 0.41 -6.97 16.84
CA ASN A 317 1.56 -7.50 17.59
C ASN A 317 2.90 -6.91 17.12
N ASN A 318 2.95 -5.57 17.00
CA ASN A 318 4.09 -4.78 16.50
C ASN A 318 4.52 -5.05 15.05
N THR A 319 3.72 -5.79 14.28
CA THR A 319 3.99 -6.05 12.86
C THR A 319 3.01 -5.25 12.00
N PHE A 320 3.52 -4.56 10.97
CA PHE A 320 2.69 -3.83 10.02
C PHE A 320 1.72 -4.78 9.30
N LYS A 321 0.45 -4.40 9.20
CA LYS A 321 -0.59 -5.20 8.55
C LYS A 321 -1.09 -4.58 7.26
N SER A 322 -1.46 -3.29 7.30
CA SER A 322 -2.08 -2.59 6.17
C SER A 322 -2.15 -1.08 6.43
N THR A 323 -2.39 -0.30 5.38
CA THR A 323 -2.70 1.13 5.45
C THR A 323 -4.14 1.36 4.96
N VAL A 324 -4.88 2.25 5.62
CA VAL A 324 -6.20 2.76 5.17
C VAL A 324 -6.13 4.26 4.87
N SER A 325 -7.13 4.79 4.15
CA SER A 325 -7.24 6.22 3.82
C SER A 325 -7.24 7.12 5.07
N GLY A 326 -6.67 8.32 4.97
CA GLY A 326 -6.64 9.31 6.05
C GLY A 326 -8.02 9.87 6.45
N THR A 327 -9.05 9.63 5.63
CA THR A 327 -10.45 9.91 5.98
C THR A 327 -11.14 8.76 6.73
N SER A 328 -10.51 7.59 6.82
CA SER A 328 -11.06 6.44 7.54
C SER A 328 -10.76 6.52 9.03
N THR A 329 -11.78 6.27 9.86
CA THR A 329 -11.66 6.14 11.32
C THR A 329 -11.95 4.71 11.80
N THR A 330 -12.03 3.77 10.86
CA THR A 330 -12.29 2.35 11.10
C THR A 330 -11.49 1.48 10.14
N ALA A 331 -11.20 0.25 10.57
CA ALA A 331 -10.62 -0.78 9.71
C ALA A 331 -10.99 -2.18 10.23
N THR A 332 -10.96 -3.19 9.37
CA THR A 332 -11.14 -4.59 9.79
C THR A 332 -9.86 -5.37 9.53
N VAL A 333 -9.27 -5.90 10.61
CA VAL A 333 -8.11 -6.78 10.51
C VAL A 333 -8.59 -8.21 10.39
N SER A 334 -8.36 -8.82 9.23
CA SER A 334 -8.74 -10.20 8.91
C SER A 334 -7.53 -11.16 8.89
N GLY A 335 -7.82 -12.46 8.95
CA GLY A 335 -6.82 -13.52 8.93
C GLY A 335 -6.18 -13.76 10.29
N LEU A 336 -6.93 -13.50 11.37
CA LEU A 336 -6.54 -13.76 12.75
C LEU A 336 -6.90 -15.20 13.14
N LEU A 337 -6.19 -15.77 14.10
CA LEU A 337 -6.49 -17.10 14.65
C LEU A 337 -7.63 -16.98 15.68
N PRO A 338 -8.54 -17.97 15.80
CA PRO A 338 -9.55 -18.01 16.84
C PRO A 338 -8.95 -18.09 18.24
N LEU A 339 -9.70 -17.67 19.26
CA LEU A 339 -9.30 -17.71 20.68
C LEU A 339 -7.92 -17.09 20.96
N THR A 340 -7.48 -16.15 20.11
CA THR A 340 -6.14 -15.57 20.17
C THR A 340 -6.26 -14.10 20.48
N GLN A 341 -5.53 -13.67 21.51
CA GLN A 341 -5.43 -12.26 21.84
C GLN A 341 -4.41 -11.58 20.93
N TYR A 342 -4.79 -10.42 20.41
CA TYR A 342 -3.95 -9.55 19.59
C TYR A 342 -3.89 -8.15 20.21
N SER A 343 -2.74 -7.50 20.07
CA SER A 343 -2.55 -6.09 20.37
C SER A 343 -2.50 -5.28 19.08
N PHE A 344 -3.20 -4.16 19.05
CA PHE A 344 -3.29 -3.25 17.91
C PHE A 344 -2.84 -1.85 18.31
N TYR A 345 -2.14 -1.18 17.40
CA TYR A 345 -1.96 0.27 17.43
C TYR A 345 -2.02 0.83 16.01
N VAL A 346 -2.30 2.12 15.91
CA VAL A 346 -2.41 2.85 14.65
C VAL A 346 -1.43 4.02 14.64
N ILE A 347 -0.80 4.27 13.49
CA ILE A 347 0.05 5.44 13.23
C ILE A 347 -0.58 6.23 12.07
N ALA A 348 -0.82 7.52 12.27
CA ALA A 348 -1.27 8.42 11.22
C ALA A 348 -0.08 8.91 10.38
N LYS A 349 -0.33 9.15 9.10
CA LYS A 349 0.61 9.66 8.12
C LYS A 349 0.02 10.87 7.40
N ASP A 350 0.86 11.86 7.12
CA ASP A 350 0.51 12.98 6.25
C ASP A 350 1.01 12.75 4.80
N ALA A 351 0.86 13.76 3.95
CA ALA A 351 1.32 13.73 2.56
C ALA A 351 2.85 13.92 2.43
N PHE A 352 3.53 14.27 3.52
CA PHE A 352 4.92 14.73 3.56
C PHE A 352 5.84 13.74 4.29
N GLY A 353 5.31 12.55 4.63
CA GLY A 353 6.05 11.45 5.23
C GLY A 353 6.24 11.56 6.74
N ASN A 354 5.61 12.53 7.41
CA ASN A 354 5.64 12.62 8.86
C ASN A 354 4.70 11.57 9.47
N ASN A 355 5.21 10.81 10.43
CA ASN A 355 4.44 9.80 11.16
C ASN A 355 4.06 10.34 12.54
N SER A 356 2.80 10.15 12.95
CA SER A 356 2.40 10.43 14.32
C SER A 356 3.12 9.51 15.32
N PRO A 357 3.14 9.86 16.61
CA PRO A 357 3.31 8.86 17.66
C PRO A 357 2.23 7.76 17.54
N GLN A 358 2.52 6.57 18.09
CA GLN A 358 1.53 5.49 18.16
C GLN A 358 0.29 5.92 18.95
N SER A 359 -0.87 5.41 18.55
CA SER A 359 -2.08 5.48 19.36
C SER A 359 -1.92 4.77 20.71
N ASN A 360 -2.97 4.80 21.54
CA ASN A 360 -3.08 3.82 22.63
C ASN A 360 -3.09 2.39 22.04
N ILE A 361 -2.61 1.43 22.82
CA ILE A 361 -2.74 0.01 22.48
C ILE A 361 -4.17 -0.43 22.78
N ALA A 362 -4.82 -1.05 21.82
CA ALA A 362 -6.09 -1.75 22.01
C ALA A 362 -5.84 -3.26 21.91
N THR A 363 -6.37 -4.03 22.85
CA THR A 363 -6.28 -5.49 22.82
C THR A 363 -7.64 -6.07 22.49
N GLY A 364 -7.67 -7.04 21.58
CA GLY A 364 -8.88 -7.78 21.25
C GLY A 364 -8.57 -9.26 21.21
N THR A 365 -9.48 -10.07 21.78
CA THR A 365 -9.42 -11.52 21.66
C THR A 365 -10.44 -11.93 20.63
N THR A 366 -10.00 -12.63 19.59
CA THR A 366 -10.95 -13.25 18.64
C THR A 366 -11.86 -14.19 19.41
N LEU A 367 -13.13 -14.21 19.03
CA LEU A 367 -14.11 -15.03 19.74
C LEU A 367 -13.76 -16.51 19.60
N ASP A 368 -14.21 -17.26 20.58
CA ASP A 368 -14.54 -18.65 20.31
C ASP A 368 -15.67 -18.64 19.28
N GLY A 369 -15.43 -19.28 18.17
CA GLY A 369 -16.45 -19.40 17.16
C GLY A 369 -16.21 -20.68 16.39
N PRO A 370 -17.26 -21.46 16.09
CA PRO A 370 -17.14 -22.43 15.03
C PRO A 370 -16.65 -21.65 13.81
N VAL A 371 -15.52 -22.04 13.24
CA VAL A 371 -15.12 -21.51 11.93
C VAL A 371 -16.28 -21.85 11.01
N ASN A 372 -17.00 -20.82 10.53
CA ASN A 372 -18.21 -20.88 9.71
C ASN A 372 -18.84 -22.28 9.53
N VAL A 373 -20.09 -22.45 9.97
CA VAL A 373 -20.97 -23.40 9.27
C VAL A 373 -21.18 -22.83 7.86
N GLY A 374 -20.25 -23.12 6.96
CA GLY A 374 -20.16 -22.48 5.65
C GLY A 374 -18.77 -22.66 5.05
N ASN A 375 -18.73 -22.80 3.73
CA ASN A 375 -17.57 -23.13 2.90
C ASN A 375 -16.25 -22.47 3.37
N CYS A 376 -15.28 -23.29 3.77
CA CYS A 376 -13.94 -22.85 4.16
C CYS A 376 -12.94 -22.75 3.03
N GLY A 377 -13.30 -23.32 1.90
CA GLY A 377 -12.71 -22.98 0.63
C GLY A 377 -13.35 -23.78 -0.47
N ASP A 378 -13.21 -23.26 -1.67
CA ASP A 378 -13.50 -23.94 -2.90
C ASP A 378 -12.32 -23.83 -3.86
N GLU A 379 -12.20 -24.86 -4.69
CA GLU A 379 -11.36 -24.93 -5.87
C GLU A 379 -12.26 -25.31 -7.05
N ASN A 380 -12.44 -24.37 -7.96
CA ASN A 380 -13.27 -24.46 -9.16
C ASN A 380 -12.45 -24.63 -10.44
N PHE A 381 -11.14 -24.82 -10.30
CA PHE A 381 -10.16 -25.10 -11.34
C PHE A 381 -10.08 -24.06 -12.48
N SER A 382 -10.68 -22.88 -12.31
CA SER A 382 -10.65 -21.79 -13.29
C SER A 382 -9.23 -21.28 -13.59
N ASN A 383 -8.35 -21.35 -12.59
CA ASN A 383 -6.96 -20.89 -12.63
C ASN A 383 -5.93 -21.98 -13.00
N ILE A 384 -6.36 -23.19 -13.41
CA ILE A 384 -5.40 -24.20 -13.90
C ILE A 384 -4.66 -23.71 -15.16
N PRO A 385 -3.43 -24.22 -15.43
CA PRO A 385 -2.65 -23.86 -16.60
C PRO A 385 -3.40 -24.07 -17.93
N ALA A 386 -2.92 -23.43 -18.99
CA ALA A 386 -3.51 -23.53 -20.33
C ALA A 386 -3.74 -24.99 -20.78
N ASN A 387 -4.76 -25.17 -21.63
CA ASN A 387 -5.18 -26.48 -22.12
C ASN A 387 -4.00 -27.25 -22.72
N ALA A 388 -3.71 -28.42 -22.15
CA ALA A 388 -2.61 -29.26 -22.58
C ALA A 388 -2.98 -30.73 -22.38
N SER A 389 -2.70 -31.55 -23.40
CA SER A 389 -3.03 -32.98 -23.45
C SER A 389 -1.91 -33.89 -22.94
N ASP A 390 -0.75 -33.33 -22.58
CA ASP A 390 0.39 -34.05 -22.03
C ASP A 390 0.29 -34.20 -20.49
N TYR A 391 0.73 -35.37 -20.01
CA TYR A 391 0.76 -35.70 -18.59
C TYR A 391 2.02 -35.15 -17.94
N LYS A 392 1.85 -34.15 -17.06
CA LYS A 392 2.93 -33.51 -16.31
C LYS A 392 2.43 -33.11 -14.92
N THR A 393 3.36 -32.73 -14.05
CA THR A 393 3.01 -32.02 -12.82
C THR A 393 2.49 -30.62 -13.18
N ARG A 394 1.31 -30.27 -12.66
CA ARG A 394 0.67 -28.96 -12.84
C ARG A 394 0.57 -28.27 -11.49
N THR A 395 0.93 -26.99 -11.45
CA THR A 395 0.80 -26.17 -10.25
C THR A 395 0.03 -24.90 -10.55
N TRP A 396 -0.85 -24.50 -9.65
CA TRP A 396 -1.56 -23.22 -9.72
C TRP A 396 -1.89 -22.73 -8.30
N THR A 397 -2.43 -21.53 -8.19
CA THR A 397 -2.89 -20.99 -6.91
C THR A 397 -4.29 -20.42 -7.08
N ASN A 398 -5.17 -20.72 -6.12
CA ASN A 398 -6.52 -20.20 -6.05
C ASN A 398 -6.86 -19.89 -4.58
N ASN A 399 -7.46 -18.75 -4.30
CA ASN A 399 -7.85 -18.34 -2.93
C ASN A 399 -6.70 -18.48 -1.89
N ASN A 400 -5.47 -18.13 -2.26
CA ASN A 400 -4.25 -18.28 -1.45
C ASN A 400 -3.88 -19.74 -1.06
N VAL A 401 -4.47 -20.73 -1.72
CA VAL A 401 -4.09 -22.14 -1.64
C VAL A 401 -3.35 -22.52 -2.93
N SER A 402 -2.12 -22.99 -2.80
CA SER A 402 -1.37 -23.53 -3.93
C SER A 402 -1.73 -25.00 -4.12
N TRP A 403 -1.95 -25.42 -5.36
CA TRP A 403 -2.32 -26.78 -5.71
C TRP A 403 -1.26 -27.40 -6.61
N THR A 404 -1.02 -28.70 -6.42
CA THR A 404 -0.12 -29.51 -7.25
C THR A 404 -0.86 -30.76 -7.70
N ALA A 405 -0.98 -30.96 -9.02
CA ALA A 405 -1.53 -32.19 -9.60
C ALA A 405 -0.41 -32.96 -10.33
N THR A 406 -0.10 -34.18 -9.90
CA THR A 406 0.90 -35.04 -10.54
C THR A 406 0.26 -35.88 -11.63
N PHE A 407 1.03 -36.20 -12.68
CA PHE A 407 0.58 -36.97 -13.83
C PHE A 407 -0.81 -36.50 -14.34
N ALA A 408 -0.89 -35.20 -14.64
CA ALA A 408 -2.14 -34.50 -14.92
C ALA A 408 -2.14 -33.77 -16.26
N ARG A 409 -3.33 -33.63 -16.83
CA ARG A 409 -3.64 -32.87 -18.06
C ARG A 409 -4.79 -31.88 -17.81
N THR A 410 -4.88 -30.84 -18.64
CA THR A 410 -5.75 -29.66 -18.42
C THR A 410 -6.71 -29.36 -19.58
N ASP A 411 -6.82 -30.25 -20.57
CA ASP A 411 -7.62 -30.07 -21.79
C ASP A 411 -9.02 -30.68 -21.72
N GLN A 412 -9.42 -31.24 -20.57
CA GLN A 412 -10.75 -31.82 -20.35
C GLN A 412 -11.60 -30.90 -19.46
N THR A 413 -12.92 -31.08 -19.52
CA THR A 413 -13.91 -30.19 -18.88
C THR A 413 -14.97 -30.98 -18.14
N ILE A 414 -15.56 -30.50 -17.05
CA ILE A 414 -16.84 -31.05 -16.53
C ILE A 414 -17.96 -30.04 -16.79
N ASN A 415 -17.91 -28.91 -16.09
CA ASN A 415 -18.80 -27.75 -16.20
C ASN A 415 -17.99 -26.45 -16.30
N GLY A 416 -16.85 -26.54 -16.97
CA GLY A 416 -15.81 -25.52 -16.99
C GLY A 416 -14.46 -26.16 -17.25
N LYS A 417 -13.40 -25.61 -16.67
CA LYS A 417 -12.07 -26.25 -16.67
C LYS A 417 -12.04 -27.33 -15.60
N ALA A 418 -11.46 -28.49 -15.89
CA ALA A 418 -11.24 -29.55 -14.90
C ALA A 418 -9.81 -30.07 -14.97
N ILE A 419 -9.25 -30.48 -13.82
CA ILE A 419 -7.96 -31.18 -13.80
C ILE A 419 -8.20 -32.67 -14.02
N THR A 420 -7.47 -33.30 -14.94
CA THR A 420 -7.62 -34.75 -15.20
C THR A 420 -6.35 -35.49 -14.82
N ILE A 421 -6.46 -36.46 -13.91
CA ILE A 421 -5.33 -37.24 -13.37
C ILE A 421 -5.42 -38.73 -13.80
N GLN A 422 -4.27 -39.37 -13.98
CA GLN A 422 -4.15 -40.81 -14.30
C GLN A 422 -3.04 -41.42 -13.42
N GLY A 423 -3.38 -42.20 -12.39
CA GLY A 423 -2.37 -42.74 -11.46
C GLY A 423 -1.61 -41.70 -10.61
N GLY A 424 -1.96 -40.42 -10.72
CA GLY A 424 -1.38 -39.31 -9.97
C GLY A 424 -2.28 -38.82 -8.83
N ASP A 425 -1.93 -37.67 -8.27
CA ASP A 425 -2.61 -37.05 -7.14
C ASP A 425 -2.80 -35.55 -7.33
N LEU A 426 -3.87 -35.00 -6.73
CA LEU A 426 -4.12 -33.58 -6.54
C LEU A 426 -3.88 -33.24 -5.06
N THR A 427 -2.94 -32.36 -4.76
CA THR A 427 -2.55 -31.99 -3.39
C THR A 427 -2.62 -30.47 -3.18
N SER A 428 -3.23 -30.03 -2.09
CA SER A 428 -3.25 -28.62 -1.66
C SER A 428 -2.01 -28.24 -0.84
N SER A 429 -1.71 -26.96 -0.75
CA SER A 429 -0.92 -26.40 0.35
C SER A 429 -1.76 -26.40 1.64
N ASN A 430 -1.21 -25.85 2.71
CA ASN A 430 -1.89 -25.73 4.00
C ASN A 430 -3.20 -24.92 3.89
N VAL A 431 -4.35 -25.57 4.14
CA VAL A 431 -5.66 -24.92 4.29
C VAL A 431 -5.94 -24.67 5.78
N PRO A 432 -6.24 -23.43 6.20
CA PRO A 432 -6.49 -23.10 7.61
C PRO A 432 -7.91 -23.52 8.04
N GLY A 433 -8.10 -23.80 9.33
CA GLY A 433 -9.45 -24.01 9.92
C GLY A 433 -9.99 -25.44 9.92
N GLY A 434 -9.20 -26.43 9.51
CA GLY A 434 -9.61 -27.83 9.49
C GLY A 434 -10.59 -28.17 8.38
N VAL A 435 -10.96 -29.45 8.29
CA VAL A 435 -11.89 -29.96 7.28
C VAL A 435 -12.93 -30.85 7.96
N GLN A 436 -14.19 -30.39 8.00
CA GLN A 436 -15.33 -31.18 8.49
C GLN A 436 -15.89 -32.06 7.39
N THR A 437 -16.28 -31.45 6.27
CA THR A 437 -16.80 -32.15 5.09
C THR A 437 -16.12 -31.64 3.83
N LEU A 438 -16.12 -32.48 2.79
CA LEU A 438 -15.59 -32.16 1.47
C LEU A 438 -16.60 -32.60 0.42
N THR A 439 -16.83 -31.80 -0.62
CA THR A 439 -17.55 -32.22 -1.83
C THR A 439 -16.64 -32.10 -3.03
N VAL A 440 -16.70 -33.04 -3.95
CA VAL A 440 -15.94 -32.96 -5.20
C VAL A 440 -16.71 -33.61 -6.34
N THR A 441 -16.66 -32.99 -7.51
CA THR A 441 -17.26 -33.52 -8.74
C THR A 441 -16.20 -34.31 -9.51
N THR A 442 -16.54 -35.54 -9.90
CA THR A 442 -15.63 -36.36 -10.72
C THR A 442 -16.33 -36.93 -11.94
N GLN A 443 -15.56 -37.16 -13.01
CA GLN A 443 -16.02 -37.82 -14.22
C GLN A 443 -14.90 -38.58 -14.92
N LEU A 444 -15.18 -39.80 -15.37
CA LEU A 444 -14.33 -40.59 -16.25
C LEU A 444 -14.42 -40.07 -17.69
N LYS A 445 -13.30 -39.61 -18.27
CA LYS A 445 -13.31 -38.92 -19.58
C LYS A 445 -13.00 -39.79 -20.79
N PHE A 446 -12.41 -40.96 -20.57
CA PHE A 446 -11.95 -41.85 -21.64
C PHE A 446 -12.44 -43.28 -21.38
N SER A 447 -12.13 -44.20 -22.29
CA SER A 447 -12.39 -45.62 -22.07
C SER A 447 -11.75 -46.10 -20.77
N GLY A 448 -12.55 -46.77 -19.95
CA GLY A 448 -12.17 -47.22 -18.62
C GLY A 448 -13.38 -47.83 -17.92
N SER A 449 -13.19 -48.21 -16.66
CA SER A 449 -14.26 -48.69 -15.80
C SER A 449 -14.51 -47.72 -14.66
N ASP A 450 -15.72 -47.75 -14.10
CA ASP A 450 -16.04 -47.06 -12.86
C ASP A 450 -15.07 -47.47 -11.75
N GLY A 451 -14.86 -46.57 -10.79
CA GLY A 451 -13.92 -46.78 -9.70
C GLY A 451 -13.99 -45.68 -8.66
N ASN A 452 -13.00 -45.64 -7.77
CA ASN A 452 -12.92 -44.67 -6.67
C ASN A 452 -11.57 -43.94 -6.67
N LEU A 453 -11.59 -42.64 -6.38
CA LEU A 453 -10.42 -41.87 -5.93
C LEU A 453 -10.31 -42.00 -4.40
N ASN A 454 -9.08 -42.01 -3.89
CA ASN A 454 -8.81 -42.01 -2.44
C ASN A 454 -8.60 -40.57 -1.97
N VAL A 455 -9.25 -40.18 -0.87
CA VAL A 455 -9.13 -38.83 -0.31
C VAL A 455 -8.41 -38.90 1.02
N PHE A 456 -7.32 -38.14 1.12
CA PHE A 456 -6.49 -38.00 2.29
C PHE A 456 -6.57 -36.58 2.83
N VAL A 457 -6.54 -36.44 4.16
CA VAL A 457 -6.33 -35.16 4.83
C VAL A 457 -5.24 -35.32 5.87
N ASN A 458 -4.18 -34.50 5.76
CA ASN A 458 -2.95 -34.65 6.55
C ASN A 458 -2.40 -36.09 6.49
N ASP A 459 -2.30 -36.64 5.26
CA ASP A 459 -1.86 -38.01 4.95
C ASP A 459 -2.70 -39.15 5.55
N ASN A 460 -3.80 -38.87 6.24
CA ASN A 460 -4.75 -39.87 6.71
C ASN A 460 -5.84 -40.12 5.67
N LEU A 461 -6.11 -41.38 5.32
CA LEU A 461 -7.22 -41.73 4.43
C LEU A 461 -8.56 -41.45 5.13
N VAL A 462 -9.33 -40.48 4.62
CA VAL A 462 -10.60 -40.04 5.23
C VAL A 462 -11.82 -40.52 4.47
N GLY A 463 -11.66 -40.99 3.23
CA GLY A 463 -12.74 -41.57 2.45
C GLY A 463 -12.37 -41.81 0.99
N THR A 464 -13.38 -42.16 0.21
CA THR A 464 -13.24 -42.41 -1.23
C THR A 464 -14.34 -41.71 -2.01
N VAL A 465 -14.05 -41.30 -3.24
CA VAL A 465 -15.00 -40.64 -4.15
C VAL A 465 -15.21 -41.50 -5.39
N PRO A 466 -16.44 -41.92 -5.70
CA PRO A 466 -16.72 -42.68 -6.91
C PRO A 466 -16.61 -41.78 -8.14
N TYR A 467 -16.14 -42.36 -9.24
CA TYR A 467 -16.20 -41.78 -10.58
C TYR A 467 -16.80 -42.77 -11.58
N SER A 468 -17.54 -42.24 -12.54
CA SER A 468 -18.09 -42.97 -13.69
C SER A 468 -18.11 -42.04 -14.91
N VAL A 469 -18.62 -42.51 -16.04
CA VAL A 469 -18.83 -41.66 -17.23
C VAL A 469 -19.79 -40.50 -16.97
N THR A 470 -20.62 -40.57 -15.92
CA THR A 470 -21.53 -39.50 -15.50
C THR A 470 -20.87 -38.64 -14.42
N ALA A 471 -20.81 -37.33 -14.67
CA ALA A 471 -20.30 -36.39 -13.69
C ALA A 471 -21.13 -36.44 -12.40
N THR A 472 -20.47 -36.67 -11.26
CA THR A 472 -21.13 -36.85 -9.96
C THR A 472 -20.40 -36.07 -8.88
N THR A 473 -21.12 -35.21 -8.16
CA THR A 473 -20.62 -34.52 -6.95
C THR A 473 -20.84 -35.39 -5.72
N THR A 474 -19.77 -35.78 -5.05
CA THR A 474 -19.83 -36.67 -3.87
C THR A 474 -19.42 -35.93 -2.60
N PRO A 475 -20.25 -35.96 -1.53
CA PRO A 475 -19.85 -35.49 -0.20
C PRO A 475 -19.05 -36.54 0.58
N ILE A 476 -18.09 -36.09 1.38
CA ILE A 476 -17.23 -36.90 2.26
C ILE A 476 -17.20 -36.24 3.64
N ASN A 477 -17.35 -37.05 4.69
CA ASN A 477 -17.11 -36.61 6.07
C ASN A 477 -15.63 -36.85 6.41
N VAL A 478 -14.95 -35.82 6.91
CA VAL A 478 -13.49 -35.82 7.10
C VAL A 478 -13.13 -35.67 8.58
N ASN A 479 -13.71 -34.67 9.24
CA ASN A 479 -13.57 -34.44 10.68
C ASN A 479 -12.11 -34.22 11.18
N VAL A 480 -11.28 -33.48 10.45
CA VAL A 480 -9.88 -33.18 10.83
C VAL A 480 -9.75 -31.75 11.37
N THR A 481 -9.24 -31.62 12.60
CA THR A 481 -8.97 -30.35 13.28
C THR A 481 -7.68 -29.68 12.80
N GLY A 482 -7.56 -28.36 13.05
CA GLY A 482 -6.33 -27.62 12.79
C GLY A 482 -6.04 -27.47 11.30
N ASN A 483 -4.88 -26.94 10.94
CA ASN A 483 -4.55 -26.78 9.52
C ASN A 483 -4.50 -28.14 8.80
N ALA A 484 -4.94 -28.16 7.55
CA ALA A 484 -5.11 -29.38 6.78
C ALA A 484 -4.41 -29.31 5.42
N VAL A 485 -4.01 -30.45 4.89
CA VAL A 485 -3.60 -30.65 3.50
C VAL A 485 -4.57 -31.66 2.88
N ILE A 486 -5.30 -31.25 1.85
CA ILE A 486 -6.23 -32.12 1.12
C ILE A 486 -5.46 -32.76 -0.03
N LYS A 487 -5.55 -34.10 -0.12
CA LYS A 487 -4.92 -34.88 -1.20
C LYS A 487 -5.90 -35.89 -1.78
N ILE A 488 -6.12 -35.86 -3.10
CA ILE A 488 -6.97 -36.81 -3.83
C ILE A 488 -6.09 -37.63 -4.75
N VAL A 489 -6.04 -38.94 -4.55
CA VAL A 489 -5.19 -39.88 -5.29
C VAL A 489 -6.05 -40.74 -6.21
N ASN A 490 -5.66 -40.84 -7.48
CA ASN A 490 -6.21 -41.83 -8.39
C ASN A 490 -5.40 -43.14 -8.29
N PRO A 491 -5.94 -44.21 -7.69
CA PRO A 491 -5.21 -45.47 -7.57
C PRO A 491 -5.09 -46.25 -8.89
N SER A 492 -5.80 -45.83 -9.94
CA SER A 492 -5.77 -46.48 -11.25
C SER A 492 -4.78 -45.80 -12.18
N ASN A 493 -3.82 -46.57 -12.69
CA ASN A 493 -2.89 -46.11 -13.73
C ASN A 493 -3.52 -46.06 -15.13
N ASN A 494 -4.75 -46.56 -15.30
CA ASN A 494 -5.42 -46.66 -16.59
C ASN A 494 -6.59 -45.67 -16.74
N ASN A 495 -7.31 -45.40 -15.65
CA ASN A 495 -8.48 -44.52 -15.69
C ASN A 495 -8.06 -43.05 -15.60
N ARG A 496 -8.66 -42.23 -16.47
CA ARG A 496 -8.41 -40.78 -16.57
C ARG A 496 -9.61 -40.04 -16.02
N VAL A 497 -9.45 -39.53 -14.79
CA VAL A 497 -10.56 -38.98 -14.01
C VAL A 497 -10.41 -37.47 -13.95
N ALA A 498 -11.38 -36.76 -14.50
CA ALA A 498 -11.52 -35.32 -14.34
C ALA A 498 -12.08 -35.02 -12.95
N ILE A 499 -11.55 -33.98 -12.31
CA ILE A 499 -11.92 -33.48 -11.00
C ILE A 499 -12.27 -31.99 -11.15
N ASP A 500 -13.42 -31.60 -10.62
CA ASP A 500 -13.94 -30.23 -10.63
C ASP A 500 -14.75 -29.94 -9.34
N ASP A 501 -15.09 -28.68 -9.10
CA ASP A 501 -15.95 -28.20 -7.99
C ASP A 501 -15.59 -28.78 -6.60
N LEU A 502 -14.31 -28.75 -6.24
CA LEU A 502 -13.87 -29.17 -4.92
C LEU A 502 -14.25 -28.10 -3.89
N LYS A 503 -14.98 -28.47 -2.83
CA LYS A 503 -15.37 -27.56 -1.75
C LYS A 503 -15.17 -28.24 -0.41
N TRP A 504 -14.82 -27.50 0.63
CA TRP A 504 -14.73 -28.05 1.98
C TRP A 504 -15.28 -27.09 3.02
N THR A 505 -15.79 -27.65 4.11
CA THR A 505 -16.23 -26.90 5.28
C THR A 505 -15.21 -27.05 6.39
N CYS A 506 -15.08 -26.05 7.26
CA CYS A 506 -14.14 -26.12 8.37
C CYS A 506 -14.60 -27.10 9.43
N TYR A 507 -13.62 -27.69 10.12
CA TYR A 507 -13.90 -28.50 11.30
C TYR A 507 -14.54 -27.66 12.40
N ASN A 508 -15.72 -28.08 12.84
CA ASN A 508 -16.40 -27.48 13.98
C ASN A 508 -16.20 -28.40 15.20
N GLY A 509 -15.38 -27.95 16.15
CA GLY A 509 -15.10 -28.66 17.40
C GLY A 509 -16.27 -28.78 18.37
N SER A 510 -17.49 -28.51 17.93
CA SER A 510 -18.66 -29.00 18.65
C SER A 510 -18.60 -30.53 18.63
N LEU A 511 -18.41 -31.13 19.81
CA LEU A 511 -18.83 -32.50 20.06
C LEU A 511 -20.27 -32.59 19.54
N ALA A 512 -20.43 -33.12 18.33
CA ALA A 512 -21.73 -33.50 17.84
C ALA A 512 -22.22 -34.60 18.78
N THR A 513 -22.96 -34.23 19.83
CA THR A 513 -24.15 -35.02 20.11
C THR A 513 -24.90 -34.97 18.80
N SER A 514 -25.10 -36.12 18.15
CA SER A 514 -25.98 -36.20 16.99
C SER A 514 -27.24 -35.43 17.31
N GLU A 515 -27.39 -34.22 16.77
CA GLU A 515 -28.69 -33.61 16.64
C GLU A 515 -29.37 -34.46 15.59
N THR A 516 -30.01 -35.54 16.04
CA THR A 516 -31.15 -36.10 15.33
C THR A 516 -32.00 -34.92 14.96
N LYS A 517 -32.15 -34.71 13.64
CA LYS A 517 -33.15 -33.85 13.05
C LYS A 517 -34.38 -33.84 13.95
N LYS A 518 -34.82 -32.64 14.28
CA LYS A 518 -36.08 -32.35 14.96
C LYS A 518 -37.24 -32.81 14.07
N ASP A 519 -37.40 -34.12 13.91
CA ASP A 519 -38.67 -34.71 13.53
C ASP A 519 -39.56 -34.55 14.75
N LYS A 520 -40.56 -33.70 14.58
CA LYS A 520 -41.49 -33.22 15.58
C LYS A 520 -42.47 -34.33 15.98
N ALA A 521 -41.97 -35.44 16.52
CA ALA A 521 -42.76 -36.36 17.32
C ALA A 521 -42.55 -35.95 18.79
N GLU A 522 -43.33 -34.97 19.27
CA GLU A 522 -43.20 -34.42 20.63
C GLU A 522 -43.44 -35.51 21.69
N PHE A 523 -42.36 -36.07 22.25
CA PHE A 523 -42.43 -36.81 23.49
C PHE A 523 -42.75 -35.84 24.62
N THR A 524 -43.92 -35.99 25.24
CA THR A 524 -44.38 -35.17 26.36
C THR A 524 -44.49 -36.02 27.62
N ILE A 525 -44.40 -35.38 28.78
CA ILE A 525 -44.51 -36.04 30.08
C ILE A 525 -45.64 -35.43 30.90
N TYR A 526 -46.33 -36.27 31.67
CA TYR A 526 -47.40 -35.82 32.56
C TYR A 526 -47.65 -36.83 33.69
N PRO A 527 -48.18 -36.41 34.84
CA PRO A 527 -48.23 -35.03 35.30
C PRO A 527 -46.82 -34.50 35.59
N ASN A 528 -46.62 -33.20 35.44
CA ASN A 528 -45.40 -32.51 35.86
C ASN A 528 -45.83 -31.18 36.51
N PRO A 529 -45.80 -31.04 37.84
CA PRO A 529 -45.15 -31.91 38.83
C PRO A 529 -45.82 -33.29 39.05
N VAL A 530 -45.02 -34.30 39.39
CA VAL A 530 -45.46 -35.66 39.75
C VAL A 530 -45.77 -35.74 41.24
N ARG A 531 -46.98 -36.18 41.59
CA ARG A 531 -47.44 -36.30 42.99
C ARG A 531 -47.70 -37.74 43.46
N ASN A 532 -47.94 -38.66 42.54
CA ASN A 532 -48.34 -40.05 42.86
C ASN A 532 -47.24 -41.07 42.55
N ASN A 533 -45.98 -40.64 42.52
CA ASN A 533 -44.82 -41.47 42.13
C ASN A 533 -44.95 -42.11 40.75
N GLU A 534 -45.82 -41.62 39.87
CA GLU A 534 -46.00 -42.15 38.51
C GLU A 534 -45.85 -41.00 37.50
N LEU A 535 -44.90 -41.14 36.59
CA LEU A 535 -44.66 -40.23 35.47
C LEU A 535 -45.02 -40.94 34.17
N PHE A 536 -45.96 -40.40 33.41
CA PHE A 536 -46.35 -40.91 32.10
C PHE A 536 -45.59 -40.20 31.00
N VAL A 537 -45.23 -40.96 29.96
CA VAL A 537 -44.63 -40.45 28.72
C VAL A 537 -45.63 -40.68 27.58
N LYS A 538 -45.90 -39.64 26.80
CA LYS A 538 -46.70 -39.71 25.58
C LYS A 538 -45.80 -39.40 24.39
N GLY A 539 -45.85 -40.24 23.36
CA GLY A 539 -45.12 -40.07 22.11
C GLY A 539 -45.26 -41.31 21.23
N GLU A 540 -44.76 -41.24 20.01
CA GLU A 540 -44.80 -42.38 19.08
C GLU A 540 -43.69 -43.39 19.39
N ASN A 541 -43.90 -44.67 19.05
CA ASN A 541 -42.88 -45.71 19.14
C ASN A 541 -42.21 -45.90 20.52
N LEU A 542 -42.92 -45.62 21.63
CA LEU A 542 -42.37 -45.76 22.99
C LEU A 542 -41.77 -47.15 23.25
N THR A 543 -42.36 -48.21 22.69
CA THR A 543 -41.88 -49.60 22.80
C THR A 543 -40.48 -49.84 22.23
N LYS A 544 -39.96 -48.94 21.38
CA LYS A 544 -38.60 -49.00 20.83
C LYS A 544 -37.53 -48.41 21.76
N ILE A 545 -37.93 -47.71 22.83
CA ILE A 545 -36.98 -47.15 23.80
C ILE A 545 -36.41 -48.31 24.61
N SER A 546 -35.10 -48.54 24.44
CA SER A 546 -34.39 -49.64 25.09
C SER A 546 -33.93 -49.29 26.49
N LYS A 547 -33.82 -47.99 26.80
CA LYS A 547 -33.36 -47.50 28.10
C LYS A 547 -33.97 -46.15 28.48
N ALA A 548 -34.32 -46.00 29.76
CA ALA A 548 -34.55 -44.72 30.42
C ALA A 548 -33.63 -44.58 31.63
N GLN A 549 -33.22 -43.35 31.93
CA GLN A 549 -32.38 -43.02 33.07
C GLN A 549 -32.89 -41.74 33.72
N ILE A 550 -32.88 -41.71 35.04
CA ILE A 550 -33.25 -40.55 35.84
C ILE A 550 -31.99 -39.96 36.42
N TYR A 551 -31.78 -38.67 36.22
CA TYR A 551 -30.65 -37.92 36.74
C TYR A 551 -31.14 -36.85 37.72
N ASP A 552 -30.35 -36.57 38.76
CA ASP A 552 -30.50 -35.32 39.51
C ASP A 552 -29.89 -34.13 38.74
N LEU A 553 -30.07 -32.91 39.26
CA LEU A 553 -29.52 -31.70 38.64
C LEU A 553 -27.99 -31.60 38.67
N SER A 554 -27.31 -32.46 39.44
CA SER A 554 -25.83 -32.54 39.43
C SER A 554 -25.31 -33.46 38.31
N GLY A 555 -26.20 -34.15 37.57
CA GLY A 555 -25.84 -35.10 36.53
C GLY A 555 -25.55 -36.51 37.05
N LYS A 556 -25.84 -36.79 38.32
CA LYS A 556 -25.73 -38.14 38.89
C LYS A 556 -26.93 -38.99 38.47
N VAL A 557 -26.66 -40.20 37.97
CA VAL A 557 -27.70 -41.20 37.67
C VAL A 557 -28.32 -41.69 38.98
N ILE A 558 -29.61 -41.47 39.15
CA ILE A 558 -30.41 -41.96 40.28
C ILE A 558 -30.99 -43.34 39.98
N GLU A 559 -31.47 -43.55 38.76
CA GLU A 559 -32.09 -44.80 38.36
C GLU A 559 -31.84 -45.09 36.87
N THR A 560 -31.75 -46.36 36.50
CA THR A 560 -31.67 -46.83 35.11
C THR A 560 -32.67 -47.96 34.89
N ILE A 561 -33.52 -47.80 33.89
CA ILE A 561 -34.64 -48.69 33.58
C ILE A 561 -34.43 -49.23 32.16
N ALA A 562 -34.29 -50.55 32.02
CA ALA A 562 -34.20 -51.20 30.72
C ALA A 562 -35.61 -51.46 30.16
N ASN A 563 -35.79 -51.19 28.87
CA ASN A 563 -37.05 -51.33 28.12
C ASN A 563 -38.27 -50.73 28.85
N PRO A 564 -38.19 -49.45 29.30
CA PRO A 564 -39.15 -48.83 30.21
C PRO A 564 -40.59 -48.86 29.71
N PHE A 565 -40.79 -48.88 28.39
CA PHE A 565 -42.10 -48.76 27.77
C PHE A 565 -42.52 -49.97 26.94
N LYS A 566 -41.94 -51.16 27.20
CA LYS A 566 -42.29 -52.38 26.47
C LYS A 566 -43.76 -52.77 26.64
N ASN A 567 -44.31 -52.62 27.84
CA ASN A 567 -45.68 -53.01 28.21
C ASN A 567 -46.48 -51.86 28.86
N SER A 568 -45.94 -50.65 28.89
CA SER A 568 -46.54 -49.52 29.62
C SER A 568 -46.00 -48.19 29.09
N ASN A 569 -46.64 -47.08 29.42
CA ASN A 569 -46.12 -45.74 29.14
C ASN A 569 -45.77 -44.95 30.43
N LYS A 570 -45.72 -45.63 31.58
CA LYS A 570 -45.40 -45.03 32.87
C LYS A 570 -44.03 -45.46 33.40
N ILE A 571 -43.42 -44.55 34.16
CA ILE A 571 -42.24 -44.77 35.00
C ILE A 571 -42.68 -44.62 36.45
N ASN A 572 -42.35 -45.62 37.28
CA ASN A 572 -42.56 -45.55 38.72
C ASN A 572 -41.36 -44.85 39.38
N LEU A 573 -41.63 -43.83 40.16
CA LEU A 573 -40.67 -42.94 40.79
C LEU A 573 -40.59 -43.16 42.31
N LYS A 574 -41.12 -44.29 42.81
CA LYS A 574 -41.14 -44.63 44.23
C LYS A 574 -39.72 -44.66 44.79
N GLY A 575 -39.45 -43.77 45.76
CA GLY A 575 -38.14 -43.64 46.41
C GLY A 575 -37.36 -42.39 46.00
N LEU A 576 -37.81 -41.66 44.97
CA LEU A 576 -37.29 -40.33 44.66
C LEU A 576 -37.79 -39.31 45.68
N VAL A 577 -36.87 -38.53 46.25
CA VAL A 577 -37.20 -37.40 47.13
C VAL A 577 -37.75 -36.23 46.34
N LYS A 578 -38.46 -35.30 47.00
CA LYS A 578 -38.96 -34.09 46.36
C LYS A 578 -37.81 -33.32 45.72
N GLY A 579 -37.97 -32.93 44.45
CA GLY A 579 -36.88 -32.30 43.71
C GLY A 579 -37.13 -32.24 42.21
N THR A 580 -36.16 -31.64 41.52
CA THR A 580 -36.14 -31.60 40.05
C THR A 580 -35.20 -32.68 39.52
N TYR A 581 -35.67 -33.40 38.51
CA TYR A 581 -34.93 -34.49 37.87
C TYR A 581 -34.98 -34.36 36.35
N ILE A 582 -34.07 -35.05 35.67
CA ILE A 582 -34.04 -35.19 34.22
C ILE A 582 -34.30 -36.66 33.87
N LEU A 583 -35.35 -36.91 33.10
CA LEU A 583 -35.58 -38.19 32.43
C LEU A 583 -34.87 -38.17 31.08
N LYS A 584 -33.89 -39.04 30.89
CA LYS A 584 -33.18 -39.24 29.63
C LYS A 584 -33.45 -40.64 29.10
N THR A 585 -33.83 -40.73 27.83
CA THR A 585 -34.01 -41.98 27.09
C THR A 585 -33.04 -42.02 25.90
N ASP A 586 -33.04 -43.11 25.14
CA ASP A 586 -32.27 -43.20 23.89
C ASP A 586 -32.72 -42.16 22.84
N ASN A 587 -33.96 -41.66 22.93
CA ASN A 587 -34.58 -40.82 21.90
C ASN A 587 -34.89 -39.38 22.35
N PHE A 588 -35.07 -39.12 23.66
CA PHE A 588 -35.40 -37.78 24.17
C PHE A 588 -34.90 -37.58 25.61
N SER A 589 -34.78 -36.32 26.01
CA SER A 589 -34.48 -35.91 27.38
C SER A 589 -35.43 -34.80 27.82
N THR A 590 -35.99 -34.89 29.03
CA THR A 590 -36.94 -33.91 29.56
C THR A 590 -36.84 -33.75 31.07
N LYS A 591 -37.15 -32.56 31.58
CA LYS A 591 -37.14 -32.22 33.00
C LYS A 591 -38.50 -32.47 33.64
N PHE A 592 -38.52 -33.13 34.79
CA PHE A 592 -39.73 -33.28 35.61
C PHE A 592 -39.47 -32.92 37.08
N ILE A 593 -40.53 -32.60 37.80
CA ILE A 593 -40.51 -32.25 39.22
C ILE A 593 -41.26 -33.33 39.99
N VAL A 594 -40.70 -33.81 41.10
CA VAL A 594 -41.39 -34.68 42.06
C VAL A 594 -41.79 -33.82 43.27
N GLU A 595 -43.08 -33.81 43.59
CA GLU A 595 -43.69 -33.03 44.68
C GLU A 595 -44.15 -33.88 45.85
#